data_AF-A0ABD6ELS4-F1
#
_entry.id   AF-A0ABD6ELS4-F1
#
_cell.length_a   1.000
_cell.length_b   1.000
_cell.length_c   1.000
_cell.angle_alpha   90.00
_cell.angle_beta   90.00
_cell.angle_gamma   90.00
#
_symmetry.space_group_name_H-M   'P 1'
#
loop_
_entity.id
_entity.type
_entity.pdbx_description
1 polymer ?
#
loop_
_entity_poly.entity_id
_entity_poly.type
_entity_poly.pdbx_seq_one_letter_code
_entity_poly.pdbx_strand_id
1 'polypeptide(L)'
;MITISNVLIADDIEQECVDILSNSGISVTKKPRLTKDQLLVELPKHDAVIVRSATKITRDLIEASSGKLKLIGRAGTGVDNIDVDAATENGVVVLNTPGMN
;
A
#
# COMPACT_ATOMS: atom_id res chain seq x y z
N MET A 1 -2.16 13.03 14.68
CA MET A 1 -1.17 11.95 14.45
C MET A 1 -1.86 10.90 13.60
N ILE A 2 -1.28 10.48 12.47
CA ILE A 2 -1.88 9.46 11.59
C ILE A 2 -1.70 8.11 12.29
N THR A 3 -2.79 7.37 12.51
CA THR A 3 -2.74 6.02 13.08
C THR A 3 -2.99 4.99 11.98
N ILE A 4 -2.05 4.05 11.83
CA ILE A 4 -2.13 2.89 10.95
C ILE A 4 -2.28 1.65 11.82
N SER A 5 -3.39 0.92 11.68
CA SER A 5 -3.67 -0.27 12.50
C SER A 5 -3.70 -1.56 11.68
N ASN A 6 -3.88 -1.46 10.36
CA ASN A 6 -3.83 -2.59 9.46
C ASN A 6 -3.20 -2.21 8.11
N VAL A 7 -2.48 -3.17 7.52
CA VAL A 7 -1.71 -2.99 6.29
C VAL A 7 -2.00 -4.15 5.36
N LEU A 8 -2.29 -3.85 4.09
CA LEU A 8 -2.32 -4.83 3.00
C LEU A 8 -0.92 -4.90 2.36
N ILE A 9 -0.37 -6.10 2.21
CA ILE A 9 0.80 -6.35 1.35
C ILE A 9 0.29 -7.01 0.08
N ALA A 10 0.30 -6.27 -1.03
CA ALA A 10 -0.33 -6.67 -2.30
C ALA A 10 0.64 -7.31 -3.31
N ASP A 11 1.94 -7.22 -3.05
CA ASP A 11 3.00 -7.85 -3.83
C ASP A 11 3.78 -8.88 -3.00
N ASP A 12 4.62 -9.66 -3.66
CA ASP A 12 5.52 -10.55 -2.94
C ASP A 12 6.71 -9.77 -2.37
N ILE A 13 6.77 -9.74 -1.04
CA ILE A 13 7.76 -9.05 -0.21
C ILE A 13 8.27 -10.05 0.83
N GLU A 14 9.53 -9.93 1.27
CA GLU A 14 10.09 -10.82 2.27
C GLU A 14 9.27 -10.85 3.56
N GLN A 15 9.27 -12.01 4.22
CA GLN A 15 8.55 -12.24 5.48
C GLN A 15 9.00 -11.26 6.57
N GLU A 16 10.25 -10.80 6.53
CA GLU A 16 10.78 -9.81 7.46
C GLU A 16 9.94 -8.53 7.53
N CYS A 17 9.36 -8.08 6.41
CA CYS A 17 8.45 -6.92 6.40
C CYS A 17 7.18 -7.19 7.21
N VAL A 18 6.59 -8.39 7.08
CA VAL A 18 5.40 -8.81 7.84
C VAL A 18 5.74 -8.85 9.33
N ASP A 19 6.90 -9.39 9.68
CA ASP A 19 7.33 -9.56 11.06
C ASP A 19 7.57 -8.20 11.74
N ILE A 20 8.25 -7.27 11.06
CA ILE A 20 8.49 -5.90 11.57
C ILE A 20 7.18 -5.17 11.87
N LEU A 21 6.22 -5.23 10.95
CA LEU A 21 4.91 -4.57 11.11
C LEU A 21 4.10 -5.23 12.23
N SER A 22 4.07 -6.56 12.26
CA SER A 22 3.32 -7.32 13.28
C SER A 22 3.88 -7.10 14.68
N ASN A 23 5.21 -7.08 14.83
CA ASN A 23 5.90 -6.79 16.09
C ASN A 23 5.64 -5.35 16.57
N SER A 24 5.28 -4.44 15.65
CA SER A 24 4.87 -3.07 15.97
C SER A 24 3.38 -2.96 16.33
N GLY A 25 2.65 -4.08 16.43
CA GLY A 25 1.23 -4.12 16.75
C GLY A 25 0.29 -3.80 15.58
N ILE A 26 0.81 -3.82 14.35
CA ILE A 26 0.03 -3.58 13.13
C ILE A 26 -0.49 -4.91 12.59
N SER A 27 -1.79 -4.99 12.27
CA SER A 27 -2.36 -6.17 11.64
C SER A 27 -1.97 -6.24 10.17
N VAL A 28 -1.33 -7.34 9.73
CA VAL A 28 -0.83 -7.48 8.36
C VAL A 28 -1.65 -8.51 7.59
N THR A 29 -2.19 -8.09 6.44
CA THR A 29 -2.83 -8.97 5.46
C THR A 29 -1.91 -9.11 4.25
N LYS A 30 -1.23 -10.25 4.07
CA LYS A 30 -0.44 -10.53 2.86
C LYS A 30 -1.29 -11.25 1.83
N LYS A 31 -1.60 -10.59 0.71
CA LYS A 31 -2.37 -11.13 -0.43
C LYS A 31 -1.69 -10.71 -1.74
N PRO A 32 -0.63 -11.42 -2.16
CA PRO A 32 0.06 -11.10 -3.40
C PRO A 32 -0.78 -11.45 -4.62
N ARG A 33 -0.53 -10.78 -5.75
CA ARG A 33 -1.11 -11.09 -7.08
C ARG A 33 -2.62 -10.91 -7.18
N LEU A 34 -3.19 -9.97 -6.42
CA LEU A 34 -4.58 -9.57 -6.58
C LEU A 34 -4.79 -8.90 -7.94
N THR A 35 -5.91 -9.18 -8.60
CA THR A 35 -6.32 -8.42 -9.78
C THR A 35 -6.78 -7.03 -9.38
N LYS A 36 -6.89 -6.12 -10.36
CA LYS A 36 -7.41 -4.77 -10.12
C LYS A 36 -8.79 -4.78 -9.47
N ASP A 37 -9.71 -5.63 -9.94
CA ASP A 37 -11.06 -5.75 -9.37
C ASP A 37 -11.05 -6.28 -7.93
N GLN A 38 -10.13 -7.20 -7.61
CA GLN A 38 -9.96 -7.68 -6.24
C GLN A 38 -9.37 -6.60 -5.34
N LEU A 39 -8.43 -5.80 -5.84
CA LEU A 39 -7.87 -4.66 -5.11
C LEU A 39 -8.92 -3.59 -4.84
N LEU A 40 -9.83 -3.31 -5.78
CA LEU A 40 -10.95 -2.38 -5.57
C LEU A 40 -11.84 -2.79 -4.39
N VAL A 41 -11.96 -4.08 -4.12
CA VAL A 41 -12.75 -4.60 -2.98
C VAL A 41 -11.92 -4.69 -1.70
N GLU A 42 -10.63 -5.02 -1.80
CA GLU A 42 -9.79 -5.31 -0.65
C GLU A 42 -9.12 -4.07 -0.05
N LEU A 43 -8.66 -3.15 -0.90
CA LEU A 43 -7.94 -1.94 -0.47
C LEU A 43 -8.76 -1.04 0.46
N PRO A 44 -10.08 -0.83 0.26
CA PRO A 44 -10.90 0.00 1.16
C PRO A 44 -11.04 -0.55 2.58
N LYS A 45 -10.59 -1.78 2.85
CA LYS A 45 -10.58 -2.37 4.20
C LYS A 45 -9.34 -2.00 5.00
N HIS A 46 -8.33 -1.39 4.35
CA HIS A 46 -7.00 -1.21 4.91
C HIS A 46 -6.63 0.26 5.10
N ASP A 47 -5.88 0.58 6.17
CA ASP A 47 -5.37 1.93 6.42
C ASP A 47 -4.14 2.24 5.55
N ALA A 48 -3.40 1.21 5.13
CA ALA A 48 -2.22 1.34 4.30
C ALA A 48 -2.02 0.12 3.38
N VAL A 49 -1.28 0.33 2.31
CA VAL A 49 -0.87 -0.74 1.39
C VAL A 49 0.64 -0.69 1.13
N ILE A 50 1.26 -1.86 1.03
CA ILE A 50 2.63 -2.02 0.58
C ILE A 50 2.65 -2.80 -0.73
N VAL A 51 3.32 -2.22 -1.72
CA VAL A 51 3.52 -2.78 -3.07
C VAL A 51 5.00 -2.85 -3.41
N ARG A 52 5.32 -3.57 -4.47
CA ARG A 52 6.63 -3.56 -5.14
C ARG A 52 6.44 -2.99 -6.53
N SER A 53 6.79 -3.73 -7.59
CA SER A 53 6.69 -3.30 -8.99
C SER A 53 5.50 -3.89 -9.74
N ALA A 54 4.84 -4.93 -9.20
CA ALA A 54 3.82 -5.67 -9.93
C ALA A 54 2.44 -5.03 -9.80
N THR A 55 2.03 -4.71 -8.57
CA THR A 55 0.76 -4.04 -8.31
C THR A 55 0.83 -2.58 -8.73
N LYS A 56 -0.16 -2.11 -9.49
CA LYS A 56 -0.32 -0.69 -9.84
C LYS A 56 -1.40 -0.06 -8.96
N ILE A 57 -1.06 1.01 -8.26
CA ILE A 57 -1.99 1.80 -7.45
C ILE A 57 -2.45 3.00 -8.28
N THR A 58 -3.58 2.84 -8.97
CA THR A 58 -4.17 3.85 -9.84
C THR A 58 -5.14 4.76 -9.08
N ARG A 59 -5.48 5.92 -9.66
CA ARG A 59 -6.47 6.87 -9.13
C ARG A 59 -7.75 6.20 -8.64
N ASP A 60 -8.33 5.31 -9.45
CA ASP A 60 -9.60 4.65 -9.10
C ASP A 60 -9.51 3.75 -7.86
N LEU A 61 -8.35 3.14 -7.59
CA LEU A 61 -8.11 2.37 -6.37
C LEU A 61 -8.02 3.28 -5.13
N ILE A 62 -7.35 4.42 -5.28
CA ILE A 62 -7.19 5.42 -4.21
C ILE A 62 -8.56 6.01 -3.87
N GLU A 63 -9.31 6.45 -4.87
CA GLU A 63 -10.66 7.03 -4.70
C GLU A 63 -11.65 6.00 -4.13
N ALA A 64 -11.60 4.73 -4.57
CA ALA A 64 -12.44 3.67 -4.02
C ALA A 64 -12.25 3.46 -2.51
N SER A 65 -11.07 3.82 -1.98
CA SER A 65 -10.80 3.73 -0.55
C SER A 65 -11.54 4.77 0.28
N SER A 66 -12.19 5.77 -0.33
CA SER A 66 -13.09 6.74 0.33
C SER A 66 -12.50 7.37 1.61
N GLY A 67 -11.20 7.72 1.56
CA GLY A 67 -10.47 8.32 2.69
C GLY A 67 -9.99 7.33 3.77
N LYS A 68 -10.23 6.02 3.61
CA LYS A 68 -9.72 4.99 4.53
C LYS A 68 -8.23 4.73 4.35
N LEU A 69 -7.76 4.70 3.10
CA LEU A 69 -6.35 4.56 2.76
C LEU A 69 -5.61 5.86 3.13
N LYS A 70 -4.53 5.75 3.90
CA LYS A 70 -3.75 6.89 4.40
C LYS A 70 -2.29 6.85 3.95
N LEU A 71 -1.77 5.66 3.63
CA LEU A 71 -0.37 5.46 3.28
C LEU A 71 -0.19 4.38 2.22
N ILE A 72 0.67 4.67 1.24
CA ILE A 72 1.14 3.72 0.23
C ILE A 72 2.66 3.63 0.37
N GLY A 73 3.16 2.45 0.73
CA GLY A 73 4.58 2.13 0.74
C GLY A 73 4.99 1.35 -0.50
N ARG A 74 6.05 1.76 -1.19
CA ARG A 74 6.69 0.95 -2.24
C ARG A 74 8.03 0.41 -1.75
N ALA A 75 8.16 -0.91 -1.75
CA ALA A 75 9.44 -1.59 -1.64
C ALA A 75 10.20 -1.43 -2.97
N GLY A 76 11.10 -0.45 -3.04
CA GLY A 76 11.90 -0.15 -4.23
C GLY A 76 12.17 1.35 -4.39
N THR A 77 13.02 1.68 -5.37
CA THR A 77 13.48 3.05 -5.62
C THR A 77 12.45 3.99 -6.23
N GLY A 78 11.76 3.57 -7.29
CA GLY A 78 10.78 4.40 -8.00
C GLY A 78 9.39 4.42 -7.36
N VAL A 79 8.48 5.21 -7.94
CA VAL A 79 7.03 5.23 -7.60
C VAL A 79 6.16 5.18 -8.87
N ASP A 80 6.73 4.70 -9.98
CA ASP A 80 6.16 4.74 -11.34
C ASP A 80 4.83 3.96 -11.50
N ASN A 81 4.53 3.07 -10.56
CA ASN A 81 3.31 2.28 -10.51
C ASN A 81 2.26 2.85 -9.54
N ILE A 82 2.48 4.05 -9.02
CA ILE A 82 1.58 4.74 -8.09
C ILE A 82 1.18 6.07 -8.73
N ASP A 83 -0.12 6.36 -8.75
CA ASP A 83 -0.65 7.66 -9.11
C ASP A 83 -0.44 8.64 -7.93
N VAL A 84 0.74 9.25 -7.90
CA VAL A 84 1.17 10.15 -6.80
C VAL A 84 0.32 11.42 -6.73
N ASP A 85 -0.15 11.91 -7.88
CA ASP A 85 -1.03 13.09 -7.93
C ASP A 85 -2.37 12.76 -7.27
N ALA A 86 -3.01 11.64 -7.65
CA ALA A 86 -4.24 11.19 -7.01
C ALA A 86 -4.05 10.90 -5.52
N ALA A 87 -2.91 10.32 -5.12
CA ALA A 87 -2.59 10.10 -3.71
C ALA A 87 -2.54 11.43 -2.94
N THR A 88 -1.86 12.44 -3.51
CA THR A 88 -1.75 13.78 -2.93
C THR A 88 -3.10 14.48 -2.82
N GLU A 89 -3.92 14.44 -3.88
CA GLU A 89 -5.28 14.98 -3.91
C GLU A 89 -6.18 14.38 -2.82
N ASN A 90 -5.97 13.09 -2.49
CA ASN A 90 -6.75 12.35 -1.49
C ASN A 90 -6.10 12.34 -0.09
N GLY A 91 -5.00 13.07 0.13
CA GLY A 91 -4.31 13.12 1.42
C GLY A 91 -3.61 11.82 1.82
N VAL A 92 -3.28 10.96 0.84
CA VAL A 92 -2.57 9.69 1.01
C VAL A 92 -1.08 9.92 0.87
N VAL A 93 -0.31 9.52 1.87
CA VAL A 93 1.16 9.66 1.87
C VAL A 93 1.79 8.54 1.06
N VAL A 94 2.70 8.87 0.15
CA VAL A 94 3.49 7.89 -0.61
C VAL A 94 4.92 7.84 -0.08
N LEU A 95 5.42 6.64 0.23
CA LEU A 95 6.78 6.37 0.69
C LEU A 95 7.46 5.33 -0.21
N ASN A 96 8.78 5.45 -0.39
CA ASN A 96 9.61 4.51 -1.14
C ASN A 96 10.94 4.21 -0.39
N THR A 97 11.76 3.31 -0.94
CA THR A 97 13.10 2.98 -0.41
C THR A 97 14.19 3.38 -1.42
N PRO A 98 14.60 4.66 -1.45
CA PRO A 98 15.61 5.12 -2.40
C PRO A 98 16.95 4.39 -2.19
N GLY A 99 17.62 4.03 -3.30
CA GLY A 99 18.88 3.28 -3.29
C GLY A 99 18.75 1.75 -3.11
N MET A 100 17.54 1.20 -2.99
CA MET A 100 17.29 -0.24 -2.81
C MET A 100 16.41 -0.81 -3.94
N ASN A 101 16.86 -1.88 -4.60
CA ASN A 101 16.19 -2.51 -5.77
C ASN A 101 15.72 -3.94 -5.48
#